data_AF-A0A3D2FNB8-F1
#
_entry.id   AF-A0A3D2FNB8-F1
#
_cell.length_a   1.000
_cell.length_b   1.000
_cell.length_c   1.000
_cell.angle_alpha   90.00
_cell.angle_beta   90.00
_cell.angle_gamma   90.00
#
_symmetry.space_group_name_H-M   'P 1'
#
loop_
_entity.id
_entity.type
_entity.pdbx_description
1 polymer ?
#
loop_
_entity_poly.entity_id
_entity_poly.type
_entity_poly.pdbx_seq_one_letter_code
_entity_poly.pdbx_strand_id
1 'polypeptide(L)' 'DRLNVPLLGEIPLTQEIMEATDAGEPIISKTPKAHVSKIYQSITEKVMNALN' A
#
# COMPACT_ATOMS: atom_id res chain seq x y z
N ASP A 1 4.39 -6.47 21.86
CA ASP A 1 3.93 -6.57 20.45
C ASP A 1 3.84 -8.02 20.01
N ARG A 2 2.82 -8.37 19.21
CA ARG A 2 2.48 -9.78 18.90
C ARG A 2 3.42 -10.44 17.89
N LEU A 3 4.18 -9.66 17.12
CA LEU A 3 5.14 -10.11 16.13
C LEU A 3 6.46 -9.35 16.36
N ASN A 4 7.58 -10.06 16.52
CA ASN A 4 8.91 -9.46 16.70
C ASN A 4 9.51 -8.96 15.37
N VAL A 5 8.70 -8.27 14.56
CA VAL A 5 9.07 -7.77 13.22
C VAL A 5 8.66 -6.30 13.09
N PRO A 6 9.38 -5.50 12.29
CA PRO A 6 9.03 -4.09 12.09
C PRO A 6 7.71 -3.94 11.33
N LEU A 7 6.89 -2.99 11.75
CA LEU A 7 5.69 -2.58 11.01
C LEU A 7 6.08 -1.77 9.77
N LEU A 8 5.74 -2.27 8.58
CA LEU A 8 6.04 -1.59 7.32
C LEU A 8 5.00 -0.51 6.98
N GLY A 9 3.73 -0.74 7.33
CA GLY A 9 2.68 0.25 7.15
C GLY A 9 1.30 -0.33 7.39
N GLU A 10 0.30 0.53 7.36
CA GLU A 10 -1.11 0.19 7.53
C GLU A 10 -1.88 0.73 6.34
N ILE A 11 -2.66 -0.14 5.69
CA ILE A 11 -3.49 0.24 4.55
C ILE A 11 -4.93 0.31 5.06
N PRO A 12 -5.59 1.49 4.98
CA PRO A 12 -6.97 1.61 5.42
C PRO A 12 -7.91 0.86 4.46
N LEU A 13 -9.06 0.41 4.98
CA LEU A 13 -10.16 -0.05 4.14
C LEU A 13 -10.83 1.17 3.48
N THR A 14 -10.76 1.25 2.15
CA THR A 14 -11.36 2.35 1.38
C THR A 14 -12.13 1.82 0.18
N GLN A 15 -13.15 2.57 -0.23
CA GLN A 15 -13.94 2.27 -1.42
C GLN A 15 -13.08 2.30 -2.69
N GLU A 16 -12.11 3.20 -2.77
CA GLU A 16 -11.18 3.34 -3.89
C GLU A 16 -10.39 2.04 -4.15
N ILE A 17 -9.96 1.35 -3.09
CA ILE A 17 -9.27 0.06 -3.19
C ILE A 17 -10.24 -0.99 -3.74
N MET A 18 -11.46 -1.07 -3.20
CA MET A 18 -12.47 -2.04 -3.66
C MET A 18 -12.81 -1.85 -5.14
N GLU A 19 -13.09 -0.62 -5.57
CA GLU A 19 -13.40 -0.29 -6.96
C GLU A 19 -12.23 -0.57 -7.92
N ALA A 20 -10.99 -0.39 -7.46
CA ALA A 20 -9.80 -0.73 -8.24
C ALA A 20 -9.65 -2.25 -8.38
N THR A 21 -9.85 -2.99 -7.29
CA THR A 21 -9.84 -4.46 -7.29
C THR A 21 -10.94 -5.05 -8.18
N ASP A 22 -12.18 -4.58 -8.06
CA ASP A 22 -13.31 -5.04 -8.89
C ASP A 22 -13.10 -4.74 -10.37
N ALA A 23 -12.44 -3.62 -10.70
CA ALA A 23 -12.08 -3.27 -12.07
C ALA A 23 -10.89 -4.08 -12.62
N GLY A 24 -10.21 -4.88 -11.78
CA GLY A 24 -9.00 -5.60 -12.18
C GLY A 24 -7.78 -4.71 -12.42
N GLU A 25 -7.80 -3.47 -11.93
CA GLU A 25 -6.71 -2.50 -12.11
C GLU A 25 -6.18 -2.05 -10.73
N PRO A 26 -4.91 -2.30 -10.39
CA PRO A 26 -4.36 -1.88 -9.09
C PRO A 26 -4.49 -0.37 -8.85
N ILE A 27 -4.86 0.02 -7.62
CA ILE A 27 -5.08 1.44 -7.25
C ILE A 27 -3.87 2.34 -7.51
N ILE A 28 -2.66 1.78 -7.42
CA ILE A 28 -1.40 2.48 -7.72
C ILE A 28 -1.27 2.86 -9.20
N SER A 29 -1.89 2.10 -10.10
CA SER A 29 -1.98 2.38 -11.54
C SER A 29 -3.16 3.29 -11.85
N LYS A 30 -4.36 2.92 -11.34
CA LYS A 30 -5.62 3.62 -11.61
C LYS A 30 -5.60 5.06 -11.09
N THR A 31 -5.12 5.27 -9.86
CA THR A 31 -5.08 6.59 -9.21
C THR A 31 -3.76 6.81 -8.47
N PRO A 32 -2.64 7.08 -9.18
CA PRO A 32 -1.30 7.12 -8.58
C PRO A 32 -1.12 8.19 -7.49
N LYS A 33 -1.95 9.23 -7.51
CA LYS A 33 -1.90 10.36 -6.56
C LYS A 33 -2.82 10.20 -5.34
N ALA A 34 -3.65 9.15 -5.30
CA ALA A 34 -4.54 8.88 -4.17
C ALA A 34 -3.74 8.71 -2.87
N HIS A 35 -4.40 8.97 -1.73
CA HIS A 35 -3.77 8.82 -0.43
C HIS A 35 -3.28 7.37 -0.21
N VAL A 36 -4.11 6.38 -0.53
CA VAL A 36 -3.75 4.95 -0.41
C VAL A 36 -2.60 4.55 -1.34
N SER A 37 -2.50 5.12 -2.53
CA SER A 37 -1.39 4.85 -3.46
C SER A 37 -0.04 5.29 -2.89
N LYS A 38 -0.01 6.42 -2.17
CA LYS A 38 1.19 6.89 -1.47
C LYS A 38 1.57 5.99 -0.29
N ILE A 39 0.60 5.39 0.40
CA ILE A 39 0.86 4.42 1.47
C ILE A 39 1.57 3.18 0.89
N TYR A 40 1.08 2.63 -0.21
CA TYR A 40 1.75 1.51 -0.90
C TYR A 40 3.18 1.85 -1.33
N GLN A 41 3.41 3.09 -1.81
CA GLN A 41 4.77 3.57 -2.14
C GLN A 41 5.67 3.61 -0.91
N SER A 42 5.20 4.17 0.21
CA SER A 42 5.99 4.23 1.46
C SER A 42 6.32 2.84 2.02
N ILE A 43 5.40 1.88 1.92
CA ILE A 43 5.67 0.47 2.29
C ILE A 43 6.77 -0.10 1.39
N THR A 44 6.69 0.14 0.09
CA THR A 44 7.70 -0.31 -0.87
C THR A 44 9.07 0.25 -0.55
N GLU A 45 9.18 1.54 -0.23
CA GLU A 45 10.44 2.18 0.17
C GLU A 45 11.07 1.49 1.39
N LYS A 46 10.27 1.16 2.40
CA LYS A 46 10.75 0.45 3.60
C LYS A 46 11.19 -0.98 3.29
N VAL A 47 10.48 -1.68 2.40
CA VAL A 47 10.88 -3.02 1.93
C VAL A 47 12.22 -2.93 1.20
N MET A 48 12.37 -1.99 0.27
CA MET A 48 13.62 -1.80 -0.48
C MET A 48 14.78 -1.46 0.45
N ASN A 49 14.56 -0.59 1.44
CA ASN A 49 15.58 -0.26 2.44
C ASN A 49 15.99 -1.46 3.32
N ALA A 50 15.10 -2.44 3.52
CA ALA A 50 15.42 -3.65 4.29
C ALA A 50 16.13 -4.73 3.45
N LEU A 51 16.13 -4.61 2.12
CA LEU A 51 16.83 -5.50 1.20
C LEU A 51 18.26 -5.03 0.87
N ASN A 52 18.55 -3.75 1.10
CA ASN A 52 19.88 -3.14 0.94
C ASN A 52 20.71 -3.28 2.22
#